data_AF-A0A679K505-F1
#
_entry.id   AF-A0A679K505-F1
#
_cell.length_a   1.000
_cell.length_b   1.000
_cell.length_c   1.000
_cell.angle_alpha   90.00
_cell.angle_beta   90.00
_cell.angle_gamma   90.00
#
_symmetry.space_group_name_H-M   'P 1'
#
loop_
_entity.id
_entity.type
_entity.pdbx_description
1 polymer ?
#
loop_
_entity_poly.entity_id
_entity_poly.type
_entity_poly.pdbx_seq_one_letter_code
_entity_poly.pdbx_strand_id
1 'polypeptide(L)'
;MIEWNAADGLYEITSERERKPAHAFERFILIRRKGRLFGADPQGRVYTGELDSHPKQPASRIFLRGTYKIPLRYRSARHPAHSRPSYAVPITGEIDPYALSQNATVFVGGKKIDIQITYLCPLPSQ
;
A
#
# COMPACT_ATOMS: atom_id res chain seq x y z
N MET A 1 10.28 -15.38 -23.46
CA MET A 1 9.06 -14.65 -23.04
C MET A 1 9.50 -13.78 -21.88
N ILE A 2 9.61 -12.46 -22.07
CA ILE A 2 10.10 -11.57 -21.01
C ILE A 2 8.94 -11.38 -20.04
N GLU A 3 9.02 -12.00 -18.86
CA GLU A 3 8.16 -11.62 -17.75
C GLU A 3 8.50 -10.18 -17.40
N TRP A 4 7.60 -9.27 -17.77
CA TRP A 4 7.60 -7.93 -17.20
C TRP A 4 7.17 -8.11 -15.74
N ASN A 5 8.14 -8.28 -14.85
CA ASN A 5 7.93 -8.23 -13.42
C ASN A 5 8.14 -6.79 -13.01
N ALA A 6 7.09 -6.14 -12.49
CA ALA A 6 7.25 -4.84 -11.89
C ALA A 6 8.34 -4.86 -10.80
N ALA A 7 8.92 -3.70 -10.48
CA ALA A 7 10.08 -3.64 -9.61
C ALA A 7 9.74 -4.10 -8.18
N ASP A 8 10.44 -5.10 -7.66
CA ASP A 8 10.44 -5.35 -6.23
C ASP A 8 11.22 -4.22 -5.56
N GLY A 9 10.68 -3.63 -4.50
CA GLY A 9 11.22 -2.37 -4.01
C GLY A 9 10.51 -1.77 -2.81
N LEU A 10 11.11 -0.70 -2.33
CA LEU A 10 10.54 0.23 -1.37
C LEU A 10 9.89 1.40 -2.12
N TYR A 11 8.70 1.78 -1.68
CA TYR A 11 7.92 2.85 -2.25
C TYR A 11 7.44 3.78 -1.13
N GLU A 12 7.41 5.07 -1.41
CA GLU A 12 6.72 6.08 -0.61
C GLU A 12 5.34 6.31 -1.20
N ILE A 13 4.33 6.47 -0.33
CA ILE A 13 3.00 6.93 -0.69
C ILE A 13 2.66 8.16 0.13
N THR A 14 2.18 9.20 -0.56
CA THR A 14 1.70 10.44 0.05
C THR A 14 0.30 10.77 -0.47
N SER A 15 -0.44 11.62 0.24
CA SER A 15 -1.70 12.15 -0.30
C SER A 15 -1.41 13.29 -1.27
N GLU A 16 -2.07 13.28 -2.43
CA GLU A 16 -1.91 14.35 -3.44
C GLU A 16 -2.53 15.70 -3.00
N ARG A 17 -3.37 15.69 -1.95
CA ARG A 17 -4.16 16.87 -1.55
C ARG A 17 -3.34 18.04 -1.00
N GLU A 18 -2.06 17.87 -0.68
CA GLU A 18 -1.25 18.96 -0.15
C GLU A 18 -0.07 19.30 -1.06
N ARG A 19 -0.11 20.49 -1.70
CA ARG A 19 1.03 21.12 -2.39
C ARG A 19 2.18 21.51 -1.44
N LYS A 20 2.07 21.22 -0.15
CA LYS A 20 3.11 21.42 0.86
C LYS A 20 3.88 20.11 1.02
N PRO A 21 5.17 20.14 1.41
CA PRO A 21 5.89 18.92 1.71
C PRO A 21 5.10 18.13 2.75
N ALA A 22 4.59 16.96 2.35
CA ALA A 22 3.77 16.11 3.20
C ALA A 22 4.48 15.93 4.54
N HIS A 23 3.78 16.19 5.65
CA HIS A 23 4.33 15.98 6.98
C HIS A 23 4.73 14.51 7.12
N ALA A 24 5.71 14.18 7.97
CA ALA A 24 6.18 12.80 8.15
C ALA A 24 5.05 11.81 8.50
N PHE A 25 3.95 12.30 9.09
CA PHE A 25 2.74 11.55 9.43
C PHE A 25 1.83 11.20 8.23
N GLU A 26 2.07 11.80 7.08
CA GLU A 26 1.32 11.62 5.83
C GLU A 26 2.07 10.74 4.82
N ARG A 27 3.31 10.38 5.15
CA ARG A 27 4.17 9.51 4.35
C ARG A 27 4.01 8.09 4.84
N PHE A 28 3.66 7.22 3.90
CA PHE A 28 3.52 5.79 4.12
C PHE A 28 4.59 5.06 3.33
N ILE A 29 5.22 4.07 3.95
CA ILE A 29 6.20 3.22 3.29
C ILE A 29 5.54 1.90 2.91
N LEU A 30 5.64 1.56 1.63
CA LEU A 30 5.16 0.32 1.03
C LEU A 30 6.34 -0.51 0.51
N ILE A 31 6.35 -1.77 0.86
CA ILE A 31 7.26 -2.80 0.36
C ILE A 31 6.48 -3.62 -0.65
N ARG A 32 7.01 -3.74 -1.87
CA ARG A 32 6.52 -4.67 -2.89
C ARG A 32 7.53 -5.78 -3.08
N ARG A 33 7.09 -7.03 -2.92
CA ARG A 33 7.95 -8.20 -3.15
C ARG A 33 7.15 -9.34 -3.77
N LYS A 34 7.56 -9.79 -4.96
CA LYS A 34 6.90 -10.89 -5.70
C LYS A 34 5.38 -10.69 -5.81
N GLY A 35 4.96 -9.47 -6.15
CA GLY A 35 3.53 -9.09 -6.27
C GLY A 35 2.79 -8.85 -4.96
N ARG A 36 3.40 -9.13 -3.79
CA ARG A 36 2.81 -8.87 -2.48
C ARG A 36 3.19 -7.50 -1.96
N LEU A 37 2.28 -6.88 -1.23
CA LEU A 37 2.41 -5.54 -0.67
C LEU A 37 2.34 -5.59 0.85
N PHE A 38 3.26 -4.90 1.49
CA PHE A 38 3.31 -4.73 2.94
C PHE A 38 3.66 -3.29 3.27
N GLY A 39 3.04 -2.70 4.28
CA GLY A 39 3.48 -1.40 4.75
C GLY A 39 2.90 -1.05 6.10
N ALA A 40 3.43 0.01 6.68
CA ALA A 40 2.94 0.58 7.92
C ALA A 40 2.95 2.10 7.84
N ASP A 41 2.02 2.72 8.55
CA ASP A 41 1.99 4.17 8.70
C ASP A 41 2.42 4.61 10.11
N PRO A 42 2.68 5.91 10.31
CA PRO A 42 3.05 6.45 11.62
C PRO A 42 1.97 6.31 12.71
N GLN A 43 0.73 5.97 12.34
CA GLN A 43 -0.36 5.71 13.29
C GLN A 43 -0.38 4.24 13.76
N GLY A 44 0.55 3.42 13.27
CA GLY A 44 0.66 1.99 13.59
C GLY A 44 -0.31 1.11 12.81
N ARG A 45 -0.99 1.64 11.78
CA ARG A 45 -1.83 0.83 10.89
C ARG A 45 -0.93 -0.03 10.01
N VAL A 46 -1.27 -1.30 9.88
CA VAL A 46 -0.53 -2.25 9.03
C VAL A 46 -1.34 -2.55 7.79
N TYR A 47 -0.69 -2.47 6.64
CA TYR A 47 -1.28 -2.59 5.32
C TYR A 47 -0.71 -3.84 4.66
N THR A 48 -1.59 -4.66 4.11
CA THR A 48 -1.21 -5.88 3.39
C THR A 48 -2.07 -6.00 2.15
N GLY A 49 -1.48 -6.35 1.03
CA GLY A 49 -2.21 -6.53 -0.21
C GLY A 49 -1.44 -7.31 -1.24
N GLU A 50 -2.04 -7.48 -2.40
CA GLU A 50 -1.46 -8.14 -3.56
C GLU A 50 -1.81 -7.32 -4.80
N LEU A 51 -0.93 -7.40 -5.79
CA LEU A 51 -1.09 -6.79 -7.09
C LEU A 51 -1.50 -7.87 -8.08
N ASP A 52 -2.79 -7.92 -8.39
CA ASP A 52 -3.37 -8.93 -9.28
C ASP A 52 -3.13 -8.50 -10.74
N SER A 53 -2.15 -9.12 -11.40
CA SER A 53 -1.95 -8.93 -12.84
C SER A 53 -3.18 -9.47 -13.58
N HIS A 54 -4.08 -8.59 -14.01
CA HIS A 54 -5.27 -9.01 -14.72
C HIS A 54 -4.88 -9.47 -16.15
N PRO A 55 -5.07 -10.75 -16.53
CA PRO A 55 -4.56 -11.29 -17.79
C PRO A 55 -5.27 -10.77 -19.06
N LYS A 56 -6.25 -9.87 -18.91
CA LYS A 56 -7.09 -9.35 -20.02
C LYS A 56 -6.89 -7.88 -20.34
N GLN A 57 -6.02 -7.16 -19.63
CA GLN A 57 -5.72 -5.76 -19.92
C GLN A 57 -4.26 -5.59 -20.34
N PRO A 58 -3.98 -4.89 -21.45
CA PRO A 58 -2.62 -4.74 -21.94
C PRO A 58 -1.81 -3.89 -20.96
N ALA A 59 -0.87 -4.54 -20.26
CA ALA A 59 0.42 -4.10 -19.72
C ALA A 59 0.56 -2.76 -18.95
N SER A 60 -0.46 -1.91 -18.83
CA SER A 60 -0.30 -0.54 -18.34
C SER A 60 -0.84 -0.30 -16.93
N ARG A 61 -1.77 -1.13 -16.43
CA ARG A 61 -2.37 -0.96 -15.09
C ARG A 61 -2.68 -2.30 -14.45
N ILE A 62 -2.23 -2.46 -13.20
CA ILE A 62 -2.51 -3.59 -12.33
C ILE A 62 -3.52 -3.19 -11.26
N PHE A 63 -4.41 -4.10 -10.90
CA PHE A 63 -5.37 -3.87 -9.82
C PHE A 63 -4.71 -4.11 -8.47
N LEU A 64 -4.65 -3.05 -7.66
CA LEU A 64 -4.32 -3.11 -6.25
C LEU A 64 -5.50 -3.73 -5.50
N ARG A 65 -5.26 -4.81 -4.75
CA ARG A 65 -6.22 -5.32 -3.77
C ARG A 65 -5.52 -5.49 -2.44
N GLY A 66 -5.91 -4.68 -1.47
CA GLY A 66 -5.31 -4.68 -0.15
C GLY A 66 -6.34 -4.58 0.96
N THR A 67 -5.85 -4.73 2.18
CA THR A 67 -6.55 -4.38 3.39
C THR A 67 -5.58 -3.69 4.33
N TYR A 68 -6.06 -2.77 5.15
CA TYR A 68 -5.31 -2.38 6.33
C TYR A 68 -6.02 -2.83 7.60
N LYS A 69 -5.21 -3.20 8.58
CA LYS A 69 -5.63 -3.60 9.92
C LYS A 69 -5.28 -2.46 10.88
N ILE A 70 -6.29 -1.99 11.60
CA ILE A 70 -6.09 -1.08 12.73
C ILE A 70 -5.74 -1.96 13.93
N PRO A 71 -4.54 -1.84 14.53
CA PRO A 71 -4.27 -2.55 15.78
C PRO A 71 -5.27 -2.08 16.84
N LEU A 72 -5.88 -3.03 17.55
CA LEU A 72 -6.68 -2.74 18.73
C LEU A 72 -5.81 -1.91 19.68
N ARG A 73 -6.23 -0.67 20.00
CA ARG A 73 -5.55 0.13 21.03
C ARG A 73 -5.52 -0.70 22.31
N TYR A 74 -4.31 -1.04 22.76
CA TYR A 74 -4.06 -1.78 23.99
C TYR A 74 -4.79 -1.09 25.16
N ARG A 75 -5.74 -1.78 25.81
CA ARG A 75 -6.27 -1.37 27.11
C ARG A 75 -5.91 -2.42 28.15
N SER A 76 -4.96 -2.04 29.02
CA SER A 76 -4.65 -2.59 30.35
C SER A 76 -4.02 -3.99 30.42
N ALA A 77 -3.01 -4.12 31.28
CA ALA A 77 -2.30 -5.36 31.61
C ALA A 77 -3.17 -6.48 32.23
N ARG A 78 -4.44 -6.20 32.55
CA ARG A 78 -5.37 -7.16 33.17
C ARG A 78 -6.23 -7.96 32.20
N HIS A 79 -6.24 -7.62 30.91
CA HIS A 79 -7.00 -8.37 29.91
C HIS A 79 -6.11 -8.65 28.69
N PRO A 80 -5.86 -9.92 28.33
CA PRO A 80 -5.14 -10.23 27.10
C PRO A 80 -5.90 -9.65 25.91
N ALA A 81 -5.18 -8.92 25.07
CA ALA A 81 -5.74 -8.35 23.85
C ALA A 81 -6.41 -9.45 23.02
N HIS A 82 -7.64 -9.21 22.56
CA HIS A 82 -8.29 -10.10 21.61
C HIS A 82 -7.36 -10.31 20.40
N SER A 83 -7.12 -11.57 20.03
CA SER A 83 -6.22 -11.98 18.94
C SER A 83 -6.64 -11.54 17.54
N ARG A 84 -7.76 -10.81 17.41
CA ARG A 84 -8.34 -10.41 16.13
C ARG A 84 -8.30 -8.88 15.97
N PRO A 85 -7.73 -8.35 14.87
CA PRO A 85 -7.80 -6.92 14.56
C PRO A 85 -9.28 -6.51 14.42
N SER A 86 -9.63 -5.31 14.88
CA SER A 86 -11.03 -4.88 15.01
C SER A 86 -11.79 -4.84 13.68
N TYR A 87 -11.13 -4.41 12.61
CA TYR A 87 -11.71 -4.26 11.28
C TYR A 87 -10.62 -4.34 10.20
N ALA A 88 -10.92 -5.00 9.09
CA ALA A 88 -10.11 -4.96 7.87
C ALA A 88 -10.81 -4.02 6.88
N VAL A 89 -10.15 -2.93 6.51
CA VAL A 89 -10.71 -1.96 5.56
C VAL A 89 -10.14 -2.25 4.17
N PRO A 90 -10.99 -2.53 3.16
CA PRO A 90 -10.52 -2.86 1.82
C PRO A 90 -9.89 -1.65 1.15
N ILE A 91 -8.82 -1.91 0.40
CA ILE A 91 -8.14 -0.95 -0.47
C ILE A 91 -8.18 -1.51 -1.87
N THR A 92 -8.69 -0.73 -2.83
CA THR A 92 -8.66 -1.09 -4.24
C THR A 92 -8.17 0.06 -5.10
N GLY A 93 -7.66 -0.21 -6.29
CA GLY A 93 -7.26 0.85 -7.23
C GLY A 93 -6.50 0.29 -8.42
N GLU A 94 -6.27 1.13 -9.42
CA GLU A 94 -5.40 0.80 -10.55
C GLU A 94 -4.08 1.53 -10.39
N ILE A 95 -2.97 0.81 -10.53
CA ILE A 95 -1.63 1.40 -10.50
C ILE A 95 -0.80 0.86 -11.66
N ASP A 96 0.08 1.68 -12.22
CA ASP A 96 1.15 1.22 -13.12
C ASP A 96 2.26 0.61 -12.24
N PRO A 97 2.51 -0.69 -12.31
CA PRO A 97 3.44 -1.33 -11.40
C PRO A 97 4.91 -1.07 -11.81
N TYR A 98 5.17 -0.51 -13.00
CA TYR A 98 6.52 -0.18 -13.51
C TYR A 98 6.87 1.30 -13.35
N ALA A 99 5.90 2.15 -13.04
CA ALA A 99 6.13 3.57 -12.84
C ALA A 99 7.01 3.81 -11.59
N LEU A 100 8.14 4.50 -11.78
CA LEU A 100 8.99 4.97 -10.68
C LEU A 100 8.32 6.09 -9.87
N SER A 101 7.39 6.82 -10.47
CA SER A 101 6.53 7.77 -9.77
C SER A 101 5.21 7.90 -10.51
N GLN A 102 4.09 7.90 -9.80
CA GLN A 102 2.76 8.08 -10.39
C GLN A 102 1.79 8.70 -9.40
N ASN A 103 0.79 9.41 -9.94
CA ASN A 103 -0.42 9.73 -9.20
C ASN A 103 -1.43 8.63 -9.47
N ALA A 104 -2.08 8.15 -8.42
CA ALA A 104 -3.07 7.09 -8.49
C ALA A 104 -4.28 7.47 -7.64
N THR A 105 -5.44 7.03 -8.08
CA THR A 105 -6.65 7.09 -7.28
C THR A 105 -6.91 5.69 -6.72
N VAL A 106 -7.03 5.61 -5.40
CA VAL A 106 -7.42 4.38 -4.68
C VAL A 106 -8.73 4.57 -3.93
N PHE A 107 -9.44 3.48 -3.70
CA PHE A 107 -10.63 3.41 -2.86
C PHE A 107 -10.29 2.73 -1.55
N VAL A 108 -10.52 3.41 -0.43
CA VAL A 108 -10.25 2.90 0.92
C VAL A 108 -11.55 2.84 1.69
N GLY A 109 -12.05 1.63 1.97
CA GLY A 109 -13.37 1.45 2.60
C GLY A 109 -14.51 2.11 1.81
N GLY A 110 -14.39 2.16 0.48
CA GLY A 110 -15.33 2.83 -0.42
C GLY A 110 -15.10 4.34 -0.61
N LYS A 111 -14.16 4.96 0.13
CA LYS A 111 -13.82 6.38 -0.06
C LYS A 111 -12.71 6.54 -1.09
N LYS A 112 -12.92 7.42 -2.07
CA LYS A 112 -11.91 7.80 -3.07
C LYS A 112 -10.81 8.65 -2.43
N ILE A 113 -9.56 8.28 -2.64
CA ILE A 113 -8.37 9.00 -2.17
C ILE A 113 -7.38 9.08 -3.32
N ASP A 114 -6.88 10.28 -3.57
CA ASP A 114 -5.81 10.53 -4.53
C ASP A 114 -4.46 10.51 -3.80
N ILE A 115 -3.54 9.71 -4.33
CA ILE A 115 -2.24 9.43 -3.74
C ILE A 115 -1.14 9.60 -4.79
N GLN A 116 0.05 9.94 -4.32
CA GLN A 116 1.27 9.86 -5.11
C GLN A 116 2.08 8.67 -4.61
N ILE A 117 2.55 7.83 -5.53
CA ILE A 117 3.39 6.66 -5.26
C ILE A 117 4.74 6.92 -5.89
N THR A 118 5.82 6.80 -5.13
CA THR A 118 7.19 7.04 -5.59
C THR A 118 8.09 5.88 -5.20
N TYR A 119 8.78 5.29 -6.16
CA TYR A 119 9.81 4.29 -5.94
C TYR A 119 11.04 4.91 -5.29
N LEU A 120 11.50 4.32 -4.20
CA LEU A 120 12.66 4.80 -3.45
C LEU A 120 13.92 4.02 -3.79
N CYS A 121 13.88 2.70 -3.63
CA CYS A 121 15.05 1.84 -3.80
C CYS A 121 14.67 0.36 -3.96
N PRO A 122 15.56 -0.47 -4.54
CA PRO A 122 15.35 -1.90 -4.62
C PRO A 122 15.43 -2.55 -3.23
N LEU A 123 14.75 -3.68 -3.06
CA LEU A 123 14.96 -4.52 -1.88
C LEU A 123 16.25 -5.35 -2.05
N PRO A 124 16.97 -5.65 -0.95
CA PRO A 124 18.11 -6.57 -1.01
C PRO A 124 17.70 -7.93 -1.58
N SER A 125 18.54 -8.49 -2.45
CA SER A 125 18.43 -9.89 -2.86
C SER A 125 18.51 -10.78 -1.62
N GLN A 126 17.56 -11.70 -1.48
CA GLN A 126 17.61 -12.74 -0.45
C GLN A 126 18.64 -13.80 -0.81
#